data_AF-A0A0F6ZLT2-F1
#
_entry.id   AF-A0A0F6ZLT2-F1
#
_cell.length_a   1.000
_cell.length_b   1.000
_cell.length_c   1.000
_cell.angle_alpha   90.00
_cell.angle_beta   90.00
_cell.angle_gamma   90.00
#
_symmetry.space_group_name_H-M   'P 1'
#
loop_
_entity.id
_entity.type
_entity.pdbx_description
1 polymer ?
#
loop_
_entity_poly.entity_id
_entity_poly.type
_entity_poly.pdbx_seq_one_letter_code
_entity_poly.pdbx_strand_id
1 'polypeptide(L)' 'MEVKPLTKYEKKKFKHLNYIIEHPNDSNEYLAKKFKVSTRTITRYRTFLKQNPNQNLNEIKHGNRRIKNEK' A
#
# COMPACT_ATOMS: atom_id res chain seq x y z
N MET A 1 11.66 -18.09 0.47
CA MET A 1 10.88 -17.27 -0.48
C MET A 1 11.80 -16.16 -0.97
N GLU A 2 12.15 -16.15 -2.26
CA GLU A 2 12.95 -15.06 -2.84
C GLU A 2 12.19 -13.74 -2.73
N VAL A 3 12.76 -12.74 -2.05
CA VAL A 3 12.16 -11.42 -1.92
C VAL A 3 12.43 -10.64 -3.20
N LYS A 4 11.52 -10.72 -4.17
CA LYS A 4 11.61 -9.90 -5.38
C LYS A 4 11.45 -8.42 -5.02
N PRO A 5 12.29 -7.53 -5.58
CA PRO A 5 12.14 -6.10 -5.35
C PRO A 5 10.82 -5.62 -5.95
N LEU A 6 10.08 -4.81 -5.18
CA LEU A 6 8.82 -4.25 -5.65
C LEU A 6 9.04 -3.27 -6.80
N THR A 7 8.17 -3.37 -7.80
CA THR A 7 8.06 -2.39 -8.88
C THR A 7 7.62 -1.03 -8.35
N LYS A 8 7.87 0.03 -9.13
CA LYS A 8 7.42 1.41 -8.81
C LYS A 8 5.91 1.47 -8.55
N TYR A 9 5.14 0.71 -9.33
CA TYR A 9 3.68 0.63 -9.19
C TYR A 9 3.27 0.00 -7.86
N GLU A 10 3.90 -1.11 -7.49
CA GLU A 10 3.61 -1.80 -6.23
C GLU A 10 3.98 -0.92 -5.03
N LYS A 11 5.15 -0.27 -5.04
CA LYS A 11 5.55 0.69 -3.99
C LYS A 11 4.50 1.79 -3.79
N LYS A 12 3.97 2.35 -4.89
CA LYS A 12 2.91 3.36 -4.83
C LYS A 12 1.60 2.78 -4.26
N LYS A 13 1.19 1.59 -4.72
CA LYS A 13 0.02 0.88 -4.19
C LYS A 13 0.15 0.63 -2.69
N PHE A 14 1.30 0.13 -2.22
CA PHE A 14 1.55 -0.10 -0.80
C PHE A 14 1.49 1.18 0.03
N LYS A 15 2.03 2.30 -0.47
CA LYS A 15 1.91 3.59 0.20
C LYS A 15 0.44 4.00 0.37
N HIS A 16 -0.39 3.83 -0.66
CA HIS A 16 -1.81 4.14 -0.56
C HIS A 16 -2.53 3.23 0.43
N LEU A 17 -2.26 1.92 0.38
CA LEU A 17 -2.88 0.95 1.30
C LEU A 17 -2.52 1.23 2.76
N ASN A 18 -1.25 1.49 3.07
CA ASN A 18 -0.81 1.85 4.41
C ASN A 18 -1.54 3.10 4.94
N TYR A 19 -1.64 4.14 4.11
CA TYR A 19 -2.36 5.35 4.52
C TYR A 19 -3.85 5.06 4.79
N ILE A 20 -4.51 4.24 3.96
CA ILE A 20 -5.93 3.90 4.16
C ILE A 20 -6.13 3.13 5.48
N ILE A 21 -5.19 2.26 5.86
CA ILE A 21 -5.22 1.55 7.15
C ILE A 21 -5.07 2.54 8.31
N GLU A 22 -4.14 3.49 8.22
CA GLU A 22 -3.88 4.52 9.24
C GLU A 22 -5.06 5.51 9.37
N HIS A 23 -5.85 5.68 8.30
CA HIS A 23 -6.98 6.62 8.22
C HIS A 23 -8.28 5.94 7.78
N PRO A 24 -8.87 5.04 8.59
CA PRO A 24 -10.04 4.25 8.18
C PRO A 24 -11.31 5.09 7.96
N ASN A 25 -11.41 6.24 8.62
CA ASN A 25 -12.58 7.11 8.60
C ASN A 25 -12.58 8.13 7.44
N ASP A 26 -11.46 8.27 6.71
CA ASP A 26 -11.39 9.17 5.56
C ASP A 26 -12.39 8.76 4.48
N SER A 27 -13.04 9.71 3.80
CA SER A 27 -13.97 9.39 2.71
C SER A 27 -13.25 8.90 1.45
N ASN A 28 -13.93 8.14 0.61
CA ASN A 28 -13.36 7.67 -0.66
C ASN A 28 -13.02 8.84 -1.59
N GLU A 29 -13.84 9.88 -1.57
CA GLU A 29 -13.68 11.11 -2.36
C GLU A 29 -12.43 11.87 -1.95
N TYR A 30 -12.20 12.00 -0.64
CA TYR A 30 -11.00 12.64 -0.11
C TYR A 30 -9.74 11.86 -0.48
N LEU A 31 -9.74 10.54 -0.25
CA LEU A 31 -8.61 9.67 -0.58
C LEU A 31 -8.28 9.67 -2.09
N ALA A 32 -9.31 9.67 -2.93
CA ALA A 32 -9.18 9.74 -4.39
C ALA A 32 -8.47 11.03 -4.82
N LYS A 33 -8.90 12.17 -4.27
CA LYS A 33 -8.28 13.48 -4.52
C LYS A 33 -6.84 13.52 -4.01
N LYS A 34 -6.58 13.02 -2.79
CA LYS A 34 -5.26 12.98 -2.16
C LYS A 34 -4.25 12.17 -2.98
N PHE A 35 -4.66 11.00 -3.49
CA PHE A 35 -3.78 10.10 -4.23
C PHE A 35 -3.75 10.36 -5.74
N LYS A 36 -4.59 11.26 -6.23
CA LYS A 36 -4.81 11.52 -7.67
C LYS A 36 -5.17 10.23 -8.42
N VAL A 37 -6.15 9.49 -7.88
CA VAL A 37 -6.70 8.26 -8.45
C VAL A 37 -8.23 8.32 -8.45
N SER A 38 -8.88 7.41 -9.18
CA SER A 38 -10.34 7.33 -9.15
C SER A 38 -10.88 6.86 -7.80
N THR A 39 -12.09 7.27 -7.43
CA THR A 39 -12.82 6.74 -6.26
C THR A 39 -12.99 5.21 -6.37
N ARG A 40 -13.21 4.69 -7.58
CA ARG A 40 -13.25 3.24 -7.86
C ARG A 40 -11.95 2.53 -7.45
N THR A 41 -10.80 3.17 -7.63
CA THR A 41 -9.51 2.64 -7.19
C THR A 41 -9.44 2.53 -5.66
N ILE A 42 -9.93 3.55 -4.94
CA ILE A 42 -10.00 3.53 -3.48
C ILE A 42 -10.94 2.42 -2.99
N THR A 43 -12.10 2.26 -3.61
CA THR A 43 -13.03 1.16 -3.29
C THR A 43 -12.34 -0.19 -3.43
N ARG A 44 -11.60 -0.43 -4.54
CA ARG A 44 -10.83 -1.66 -4.73
C ARG A 44 -9.77 -1.87 -3.65
N TYR A 45 -9.09 -0.81 -3.22
CA TYR A 45 -8.13 -0.89 -2.12
C TYR A 45 -8.79 -1.30 -0.81
N ARG A 46 -9.95 -0.73 -0.48
CA ARG A 46 -10.72 -1.12 0.71
C ARG A 46 -11.21 -2.56 0.65
N THR A 47 -11.74 -2.98 -0.50
CA THR A 47 -12.12 -4.39 -0.73
C THR A 47 -10.93 -5.32 -0.54
N PHE A 48 -9.78 -4.97 -1.10
CA PHE A 48 -8.55 -5.73 -0.96
C PHE A 48 -8.12 -5.86 0.52
N LEU A 49 -8.14 -4.76 1.28
CA LEU A 49 -7.80 -4.78 2.71
C LEU A 49 -8.78 -5.62 3.53
N LYS A 50 -10.09 -5.53 3.23
CA LYS A 50 -11.13 -6.33 3.89
C LYS A 50 -10.95 -7.83 3.65
N GLN A 51 -10.50 -8.21 2.45
CA GLN A 51 -10.22 -9.61 2.09
C GLN A 51 -8.90 -10.13 2.69
N ASN A 52 -8.00 -9.23 3.09
CA ASN A 52 -6.65 -9.57 3.56
C ASN A 52 -6.32 -8.87 4.90
N PRO A 53 -7.08 -9.13 5.98
CA PRO A 53 -6.96 -8.39 7.24
C PRO A 53 -5.58 -8.54 7.92
N ASN A 54 -4.86 -9.63 7.65
CA ASN A 54 -3.55 -9.93 8.25
C ASN A 54 -2.36 -9.54 7.35
N GLN A 55 -2.57 -8.77 6.27
CA GLN A 55 -1.42 -8.33 5.47
C GLN A 55 -0.60 -7.31 6.25
N ASN A 56 0.57 -7.75 6.71
CA ASN A 56 1.53 -6.92 7.40
C ASN A 56 2.26 -6.01 6.39
N LEU A 57 1.56 -4.96 5.92
CA LEU A 57 2.07 -4.01 4.93
C LEU A 57 3.28 -3.18 5.44
N ASN A 58 3.61 -3.31 6.72
CA ASN A 58 4.76 -2.66 7.37
C ASN A 58 6.10 -3.38 7.11
N GLU A 59 6.12 -4.66 6.76
CA GLU A 59 7.37 -5.39 6.47
C GLU A 59 8.09 -4.86 5.23
N ILE A 60 7.37 -4.19 4.34
CA ILE A 60 7.87 -3.66 3.07
C ILE A 60 8.64 -2.34 3.27
N LYS A 61 8.35 -1.58 4.34
CA LYS A 61 9.07 -0.33 4.66
C LYS A 61 10.57 -0.59 4.90
N HIS A 62 10.93 -1.77 5.38
CA HIS A 62 12.32 -2.14 5.72
C HIS A 62 13.02 -3.07 4.73
N GLY A 63 12.29 -3.70 3.79
CA GLY A 63 12.88 -4.60 2.79
C GLY A 63 13.92 -3.93 1.86
N ASN A 64 13.79 -2.63 1.59
CA ASN A 64 14.80 -1.90 0.79
C ASN A 64 16.12 -1.67 1.54
N ARG A 65 16.15 -1.84 2.88
CA ARG A 65 17.37 -1.63 3.68
C ARG A 65 18.27 -2.86 3.68
N ARG A 66 17.72 -4.07 3.51
CA ARG A 66 18.52 -5.30 3.37
C ARG A 66 19.27 -5.38 2.04
N ILE A 67 18.64 -4.99 0.93
CA ILE A 67 19.24 -5.08 -0.41
C ILE A 67 20.47 -4.16 -0.58
N LYS A 68 20.57 -3.08 0.21
CA LYS A 68 21.72 -2.15 0.14
C LYS A 68 22.93 -2.57 0.96
N ASN A 69 22.82 -3.56 1.83
CA ASN A 69 23.90 -3.96 2.75
C ASN A 69 24.61 -5.28 2.33
N GLU A 70 24.25 -5.88 1.19
CA GLU A 70 25.00 -6.97 0.57
C GLU A 70 25.74 -6.44 -0.67
N LYS A 71 26.80 -5.68 -0.45
CA LYS A 71 27.82 -5.43 -1.47
C LYS A 71 29.19 -5.33 -0.84
#